data_AF-A0A8S4AC71-F1
#
_entry.id   AF-A0A8S4AC71-F1
#
_cell.length_a   1.000
_cell.length_b   1.000
_cell.length_c   1.000
_cell.angle_alpha   90.00
_cell.angle_beta   90.00
_cell.angle_gamma   90.00
#
_symmetry.space_group_name_H-M   'P 1'
#
loop_
_entity.id
_entity.type
_entity.pdbx_description
1 polymer ?
#
loop_
_entity_poly.entity_id
_entity_poly.type
_entity_poly.pdbx_seq_one_letter_code
_entity_poly.pdbx_strand_id
1 'polypeptide(L)'
;MWERIVLLLCLPSAVVAQLCAPNAPNANKVRLSIKTALGSQAYDWNDDEMFLFQATLAFAMRNHIQGQEFNVSNVIVCNETQRVSFWFVVTSPLDPTRLIGKRDVEQAVRKSRHRLNSAFLLSDATLEFVGVPPTLEGPAQPDTPPWLIVFGVVIGLVSAGIVALLASSVAERRRKKNKVTEEEDEEEEADARGKTLENGSATEGVYNVTFSDEERFTQM
;
A
#
# COMPACT_ATOMS: atom_id res chain seq x y z
N MET A 1 31.37 -67.84 -16.69
CA MET A 1 31.22 -67.42 -15.27
C MET A 1 31.15 -65.90 -15.06
N TRP A 2 31.17 -65.07 -16.12
CA TRP A 2 31.17 -63.59 -15.99
C TRP A 2 29.80 -62.92 -16.19
N GLU A 3 28.77 -63.65 -16.64
CA GLU A 3 27.46 -63.05 -16.96
C GLU A 3 26.60 -62.77 -15.74
N ARG A 4 26.90 -63.36 -14.58
CA ARG A 4 26.11 -63.18 -13.35
C ARG A 4 26.54 -62.00 -12.48
N ILE A 5 27.67 -61.36 -12.80
CA ILE A 5 28.22 -60.26 -11.99
C ILE A 5 27.73 -58.88 -12.48
N VAL A 6 27.24 -58.78 -13.73
CA VAL A 6 26.85 -57.50 -14.34
C VAL A 6 25.48 -57.01 -13.86
N LEU A 7 24.61 -57.88 -13.33
CA LEU A 7 23.24 -57.53 -12.95
C LEU A 7 23.10 -56.83 -11.58
N LEU A 8 24.18 -56.67 -10.80
CA LEU A 8 24.13 -56.02 -9.48
C LEU A 8 24.55 -54.54 -9.48
N LEU A 9 24.94 -53.97 -10.62
CA LEU A 9 25.47 -52.59 -10.71
C LEU A 9 24.45 -51.51 -11.12
N CYS A 10 23.18 -51.86 -11.36
CA CYS A 10 22.14 -50.89 -11.79
C CYS A 10 21.19 -50.41 -10.67
N LEU A 11 21.44 -50.72 -9.39
CA LEU A 11 20.55 -50.36 -8.28
C LEU A 11 20.74 -48.98 -7.60
N PRO A 12 21.76 -48.13 -7.85
CA PRO A 12 21.91 -46.91 -7.06
C PRO A 12 20.92 -45.79 -7.43
N SER A 13 20.31 -45.81 -8.63
CA SER A 13 19.40 -44.74 -9.08
C SER A 13 17.98 -44.85 -8.51
N ALA A 14 17.55 -46.04 -8.08
CA ALA A 14 16.19 -46.23 -7.55
C ALA A 14 16.02 -45.74 -6.11
N VAL A 15 17.10 -45.70 -5.31
CA VAL A 15 17.01 -45.32 -3.89
C VAL A 15 16.76 -43.82 -3.73
N VAL A 16 17.39 -42.98 -4.57
CA VAL A 16 17.17 -41.51 -4.56
C VAL A 16 15.73 -41.15 -4.94
N ALA A 17 15.14 -41.88 -5.89
CA ALA A 17 13.78 -41.64 -6.37
C ALA A 17 12.70 -41.88 -5.29
N GLN A 18 13.00 -42.64 -4.23
CA GLN A 18 12.02 -43.01 -3.21
C GLN A 18 12.01 -42.04 -2.01
N LEU A 19 13.09 -41.29 -1.77
CA LEU A 19 13.16 -40.31 -0.67
C LEU A 19 12.36 -39.02 -0.96
N CYS A 20 12.18 -38.68 -2.24
CA CYS A 20 11.47 -37.49 -2.69
C CYS A 20 10.17 -37.80 -3.45
N ALA A 21 9.46 -38.85 -3.06
CA ALA A 21 8.13 -39.07 -3.61
C ALA A 21 7.27 -37.80 -3.39
N PRO A 22 6.42 -37.40 -4.36
CA PRO A 22 5.49 -36.29 -4.15
C PRO A 22 4.66 -36.58 -2.89
N ASN A 23 4.71 -35.66 -1.92
CA ASN A 23 4.12 -35.78 -0.57
C ASN A 23 4.85 -36.69 0.44
N ALA A 24 6.14 -36.99 0.25
CA ALA A 24 6.94 -37.58 1.31
C ALA A 24 6.93 -36.66 2.56
N PRO A 25 6.87 -37.23 3.79
CA PRO A 25 6.63 -36.45 5.01
C PRO A 25 7.69 -35.39 5.30
N ASN A 26 8.93 -35.62 4.86
CA ASN A 26 10.06 -34.70 5.04
C ASN A 26 10.40 -33.88 3.78
N ALA A 27 9.62 -34.02 2.70
CA ALA A 27 9.86 -33.29 1.47
C ALA A 27 9.23 -31.90 1.52
N ASN A 28 10.00 -30.91 1.06
CA ASN A 28 9.58 -29.54 0.95
C ASN A 28 9.48 -29.14 -0.52
N LYS A 29 8.37 -28.51 -0.91
CA LYS A 29 8.17 -28.05 -2.29
C LYS A 29 8.55 -26.58 -2.41
N VAL A 30 9.32 -26.26 -3.44
CA VAL A 30 9.69 -24.89 -3.80
C VAL A 30 9.07 -24.52 -5.13
N ARG A 31 8.66 -23.26 -5.27
CA ARG A 31 8.20 -22.68 -6.53
C ARG A 31 8.94 -21.38 -6.77
N LEU A 32 9.57 -21.26 -7.94
CA LEU A 32 10.26 -20.06 -8.35
C LEU A 32 9.52 -19.40 -9.51
N SER A 33 9.28 -18.10 -9.38
CA SER A 33 8.65 -17.25 -10.40
C SER A 33 9.63 -16.21 -10.92
N ILE A 34 10.73 -16.67 -11.52
CA ILE A 34 11.87 -15.84 -11.96
C ILE A 34 11.42 -14.79 -12.99
N LYS A 35 10.68 -15.22 -14.02
CA LYS A 35 10.16 -14.31 -15.07
C LYS A 35 9.21 -13.25 -14.51
N THR A 36 8.43 -13.58 -13.49
CA THR A 36 7.53 -12.63 -12.82
C THR A 36 8.31 -11.61 -11.99
N ALA A 37 9.42 -12.03 -11.37
CA ALA A 37 10.26 -11.16 -10.56
C ALA A 37 11.13 -10.19 -11.39
N LEU A 38 11.77 -10.69 -12.44
CA LEU A 38 12.86 -10.00 -13.14
C LEU A 38 12.47 -9.56 -14.57
N GLY A 39 11.32 -9.99 -15.08
CA GLY A 39 10.85 -9.61 -16.42
C GLY A 39 11.86 -9.95 -17.51
N SER A 40 12.36 -8.92 -18.20
CA SER A 40 13.35 -9.06 -19.28
C SER A 40 14.78 -9.36 -18.79
N GLN A 41 15.07 -9.22 -17.49
CA GLN A 41 16.37 -9.54 -16.90
C GLN A 41 16.38 -10.91 -16.21
N ALA A 42 15.38 -11.76 -16.49
CA ALA A 42 15.31 -13.09 -15.93
C ALA A 42 16.46 -13.97 -16.43
N TYR A 43 17.21 -14.55 -15.48
CA TYR A 43 18.21 -15.57 -15.78
C TYR A 43 17.54 -16.92 -16.06
N ASP A 44 18.27 -17.78 -16.77
CA ASP A 44 17.84 -19.15 -17.02
C ASP A 44 18.18 -20.03 -15.82
N TRP A 45 17.23 -20.86 -15.42
CA TRP A 45 17.44 -21.83 -14.36
C TRP A 45 18.24 -23.02 -14.90
N ASN A 46 19.52 -23.09 -14.53
CA ASN A 46 20.48 -24.10 -14.98
C ASN A 46 21.10 -24.85 -13.78
N ASP A 47 22.04 -25.76 -14.06
CA ASP A 47 22.73 -26.54 -13.02
C ASP A 47 23.54 -25.67 -12.05
N ASP A 48 24.05 -24.52 -12.49
CA ASP A 48 24.78 -23.58 -11.64
C ASP A 48 23.85 -22.91 -10.61
N GLU A 49 22.66 -22.48 -11.05
CA GLU A 49 21.63 -21.93 -10.17
C GLU A 49 21.09 -22.99 -9.21
N MET A 50 20.96 -24.24 -9.67
CA MET A 50 20.61 -25.36 -8.81
C MET A 50 21.68 -25.62 -7.74
N PHE A 51 22.96 -25.57 -8.12
CA PHE A 51 24.07 -25.69 -7.17
C PHE A 51 24.08 -24.54 -6.16
N LEU A 52 23.85 -23.30 -6.62
CA LEU A 52 23.71 -22.13 -5.77
C LEU A 52 22.54 -22.30 -4.78
N PHE A 53 21.41 -22.87 -5.23
CA PHE A 53 20.27 -23.15 -4.37
C PHE A 53 20.60 -24.16 -3.28
N GLN A 54 21.26 -25.27 -3.64
CA GLN A 54 21.69 -26.27 -2.69
C GLN A 54 22.71 -25.70 -1.69
N ALA A 55 23.66 -24.88 -2.15
CA ALA A 55 24.66 -24.24 -1.30
C ALA A 55 24.04 -23.21 -0.33
N THR A 56 23.12 -22.38 -0.80
CA THR A 56 22.42 -21.40 0.04
C THR A 56 21.49 -22.07 1.07
N LEU A 57 20.88 -23.20 0.71
CA LEU A 57 20.11 -24.01 1.65
C LEU A 57 21.01 -24.72 2.67
N ALA A 58 22.14 -25.30 2.25
CA ALA A 58 23.11 -25.88 3.16
C ALA A 58 23.63 -24.82 4.15
N PHE A 59 23.88 -23.59 3.69
CA PHE A 59 24.19 -22.45 4.54
C PHE A 59 23.06 -22.16 5.56
N ALA A 60 21.80 -22.14 5.12
CA ALA A 60 20.66 -21.92 6.00
C ALA A 60 20.57 -23.01 7.10
N MET A 61 20.83 -24.26 6.75
CA MET A 61 20.86 -25.38 7.69
C MET A 61 21.99 -25.25 8.72
N ARG A 62 23.21 -24.86 8.30
CA ARG A 62 24.33 -24.57 9.22
C ARG A 62 23.99 -23.46 10.22
N ASN A 63 23.28 -22.43 9.76
CA ASN A 63 22.87 -21.30 10.63
C ASN A 63 21.75 -21.68 11.61
N HIS A 64 21.01 -22.76 11.34
CA HIS A 64 19.94 -23.25 12.21
C HIS A 64 20.47 -24.29 13.20
N ILE A 65 21.19 -25.30 12.72
CA ILE A 65 21.77 -26.39 13.52
C ILE A 65 23.27 -26.13 13.69
N GLN A 66 23.63 -25.49 14.79
CA GLN A 66 25.02 -25.17 15.11
C GLN A 66 25.84 -26.45 15.34
N GLY A 67 27.08 -26.48 14.86
CA GLY A 67 28.01 -27.59 15.06
C GLY A 67 27.89 -28.75 14.05
N GLN A 68 27.02 -28.63 13.04
CA GLN A 68 26.93 -29.59 11.93
C GLN A 68 27.35 -28.95 10.60
N GLU A 69 28.22 -29.63 9.86
CA GLU A 69 28.71 -29.16 8.55
C GLU A 69 27.84 -29.68 7.41
N PHE A 70 26.74 -28.99 7.12
CA PHE A 70 25.91 -29.31 5.94
C PHE A 70 26.63 -28.94 4.66
N ASN A 71 26.71 -29.84 3.69
CA ASN A 71 27.24 -29.57 2.36
C ASN A 71 26.12 -29.64 1.30
N VAL A 72 26.45 -29.26 0.07
CA VAL A 72 25.57 -29.33 -1.10
C VAL A 72 25.02 -30.75 -1.28
N SER A 73 25.85 -31.77 -1.06
CA SER A 73 25.46 -33.19 -1.15
C SER A 73 24.41 -33.63 -0.12
N ASN A 74 24.20 -32.86 0.95
CA ASN A 74 23.16 -33.13 1.94
C ASN A 74 21.78 -32.62 1.49
N VAL A 75 21.73 -31.81 0.44
CA VAL A 75 20.48 -31.32 -0.14
C VAL A 75 20.18 -32.14 -1.39
N ILE A 76 19.15 -32.98 -1.31
CA ILE A 76 18.73 -33.81 -2.43
C ILE A 76 17.52 -33.14 -3.09
N VAL A 77 17.65 -32.81 -4.36
CA VAL A 77 16.60 -32.18 -5.18
C VAL A 77 16.00 -33.21 -6.14
N CYS A 78 14.69 -33.14 -6.32
CA CYS A 78 13.90 -34.15 -7.00
C CYS A 78 12.70 -33.54 -7.75
N ASN A 79 12.26 -34.18 -8.82
CA ASN A 79 11.08 -33.80 -9.61
C ASN A 79 11.10 -32.33 -10.05
N GLU A 80 12.20 -31.92 -10.69
CA GLU A 80 12.30 -30.62 -11.32
C GLU A 80 11.34 -30.50 -12.51
N THR A 81 10.62 -29.38 -12.58
CA THR A 81 9.69 -29.07 -13.66
C THR A 81 10.18 -27.89 -14.48
N GLN A 82 9.68 -27.78 -15.72
CA GLN A 82 10.00 -26.68 -16.62
C GLN A 82 9.59 -25.29 -16.09
N ARG A 83 8.60 -25.21 -15.20
CA ARG A 83 8.20 -23.95 -14.53
C ARG A 83 9.03 -23.67 -13.27
N VAL A 84 10.19 -24.32 -13.13
CA VAL A 84 11.10 -24.21 -11.99
C VAL A 84 10.37 -24.46 -10.67
N SER A 85 9.85 -25.68 -10.55
CA SER A 85 9.35 -26.20 -9.28
C SER A 85 9.97 -27.55 -9.01
N PHE A 86 10.43 -27.77 -7.79
CA PHE A 86 11.01 -29.04 -7.39
C PHE A 86 10.73 -29.34 -5.93
N TRP A 87 10.92 -30.59 -5.57
CA TRP A 87 10.92 -31.04 -4.18
C TRP A 87 12.35 -31.20 -3.72
N PHE A 88 12.61 -30.90 -2.45
CA PHE A 88 13.90 -31.17 -1.85
C PHE A 88 13.75 -31.80 -0.47
N VAL A 89 14.76 -32.58 -0.09
CA VAL A 89 14.93 -33.15 1.24
C VAL A 89 16.35 -32.86 1.72
N VAL A 90 16.52 -32.78 3.04
CA VAL A 90 17.83 -32.55 3.66
C VAL A 90 18.20 -33.78 4.48
N THR A 91 19.40 -34.31 4.26
CA THR A 91 19.98 -35.41 5.04
C THR A 91 20.91 -34.87 6.14
N SER A 92 21.14 -35.67 7.18
CA SER A 92 22.15 -35.36 8.18
C SER A 92 23.56 -35.48 7.58
N PRO A 93 24.49 -34.57 7.93
CA PRO A 93 25.88 -34.69 7.48
C PRO A 93 26.62 -35.86 8.13
N LEU A 94 26.17 -36.35 9.29
CA LEU A 94 26.74 -37.51 9.97
C LEU A 94 26.23 -38.83 9.38
N ASP A 95 24.94 -38.87 9.03
CA ASP A 95 24.26 -40.07 8.53
C ASP A 95 23.42 -39.74 7.28
N PRO A 96 23.84 -40.13 6.06
CA PRO A 96 23.13 -39.79 4.83
C PRO A 96 21.78 -40.51 4.69
N THR A 97 21.55 -41.58 5.46
CA THR A 97 20.28 -42.30 5.52
C THR A 97 19.24 -41.59 6.40
N ARG A 98 19.70 -40.69 7.28
CA ARG A 98 18.84 -39.96 8.23
C ARG A 98 18.40 -38.63 7.62
N LEU A 99 17.09 -38.48 7.47
CA LEU A 99 16.48 -37.22 7.04
C LEU A 99 16.31 -36.25 8.21
N ILE A 100 16.53 -34.97 7.94
CA ILE A 100 16.18 -33.88 8.84
C ILE A 100 14.67 -33.68 8.81
N GLY A 101 14.08 -33.42 9.98
CA GLY A 101 12.65 -33.22 10.10
C GLY A 101 12.18 -31.98 9.31
N LYS A 102 11.01 -32.09 8.68
CA LYS A 102 10.41 -30.98 7.91
C LYS A 102 10.38 -29.65 8.68
N ARG A 103 10.02 -29.71 9.96
CA ARG A 103 9.91 -28.52 10.82
C ARG A 103 11.24 -27.79 10.99
N ASP A 104 12.34 -28.51 11.15
CA ASP A 104 13.67 -27.90 11.33
C ASP A 104 14.13 -27.25 10.02
N VAL A 105 13.84 -27.88 8.88
CA VAL A 105 14.11 -27.30 7.56
C VAL A 105 13.27 -26.04 7.33
N GLU A 106 11.97 -26.07 7.65
CA GLU A 106 11.09 -24.91 7.55
C GLU A 106 11.57 -23.74 8.43
N GLN A 107 12.01 -24.03 9.66
CA GLN A 107 12.57 -23.03 10.57
C GLN A 107 13.90 -22.46 10.07
N ALA A 108 14.78 -23.31 9.53
CA ALA A 108 16.05 -22.88 8.94
C ALA A 108 15.83 -21.94 7.74
N VAL A 109 14.90 -22.31 6.85
CA VAL A 109 14.48 -21.49 5.71
C VAL A 109 13.87 -20.19 6.18
N ARG A 110 12.97 -20.22 7.17
CA ARG A 110 12.34 -19.01 7.72
C ARG A 110 13.37 -18.05 8.30
N LYS A 111 14.34 -18.55 9.08
CA LYS A 111 15.40 -17.74 9.69
C LYS A 111 16.33 -17.11 8.64
N SER A 112 16.60 -17.83 7.55
CA SER A 112 17.52 -17.39 6.50
C SER A 112 16.80 -16.82 5.27
N ARG A 113 15.49 -16.54 5.38
CA ARG A 113 14.62 -16.20 4.24
C ARG A 113 15.09 -14.96 3.48
N HIS A 114 15.43 -13.91 4.21
CA HIS A 114 15.96 -12.68 3.63
C HIS A 114 17.22 -12.95 2.78
N ARG A 115 18.13 -13.80 3.27
CA ARG A 115 19.37 -14.12 2.54
C ARG A 115 19.11 -14.99 1.31
N LEU A 116 18.21 -15.98 1.43
CA LEU A 116 17.79 -16.82 0.31
C LEU A 116 17.18 -15.98 -0.81
N ASN A 117 16.24 -15.11 -0.49
CA ASN A 117 15.63 -14.16 -1.42
C ASN A 117 16.68 -13.28 -2.10
N SER A 118 17.59 -12.70 -1.31
CA SER A 118 18.63 -11.82 -1.82
C SER A 118 19.63 -12.52 -2.76
N ALA A 119 19.94 -13.80 -2.53
CA ALA A 119 20.86 -14.57 -3.34
C ALA A 119 20.34 -14.78 -4.77
N PHE A 120 19.03 -14.89 -4.93
CA PHE A 120 18.37 -15.13 -6.23
C PHE A 120 17.71 -13.89 -6.83
N LEU A 121 17.84 -12.74 -6.16
CA LEU A 121 17.13 -11.49 -6.50
C LEU A 121 15.59 -11.70 -6.57
N LEU A 122 15.08 -12.60 -5.74
CA LEU A 122 13.66 -12.92 -5.64
C LEU A 122 13.08 -12.34 -4.35
N SER A 123 11.75 -12.24 -4.29
CA SER A 123 11.01 -11.78 -3.11
C SER A 123 10.22 -12.95 -2.51
N ASP A 124 9.63 -12.74 -1.33
CA ASP A 124 8.80 -13.75 -0.65
C ASP A 124 7.60 -14.22 -1.50
N ALA A 125 7.15 -13.38 -2.44
CA ALA A 125 6.06 -13.71 -3.37
C ALA A 125 6.53 -14.51 -4.59
N THR A 126 7.80 -14.39 -5.00
CA THR A 126 8.32 -15.04 -6.21
C THR A 126 9.16 -16.28 -5.91
N LEU A 127 9.74 -16.37 -4.73
CA LEU A 127 10.35 -17.57 -4.16
C LEU A 127 9.42 -18.12 -3.08
N GLU A 128 8.59 -19.11 -3.40
CA GLU A 128 7.64 -19.70 -2.46
C GLU A 128 8.14 -21.05 -1.94
N PHE A 129 8.04 -21.25 -0.63
CA PHE A 129 8.27 -22.54 0.02
C PHE A 129 6.93 -23.01 0.58
N VAL A 130 6.38 -24.08 0.02
CA VAL A 130 5.03 -24.54 0.36
C VAL A 130 5.01 -25.02 1.81
N GLY A 131 4.28 -24.31 2.67
CA GLY A 131 4.18 -24.59 4.11
C GLY A 131 4.90 -23.58 5.00
N VAL A 132 5.75 -22.72 4.45
CA VAL A 132 6.41 -21.63 5.17
C VAL A 132 5.74 -20.31 4.82
N PRO A 133 5.06 -19.62 5.76
CA PRO A 133 4.46 -18.32 5.47
C PRO A 133 5.54 -17.28 5.14
N PRO A 134 5.22 -16.27 4.31
CA PRO A 134 6.15 -15.19 3.98
C PRO A 134 6.55 -14.41 5.25
N THR A 135 7.75 -13.85 5.24
CA THR A 135 8.29 -13.08 6.37
C THR A 135 7.85 -11.63 6.38
N LEU A 136 7.40 -11.11 5.24
CA LEU A 136 6.81 -9.78 5.14
C LEU A 136 5.31 -9.87 5.46
N GLU A 137 4.89 -9.11 6.48
CA GLU A 137 3.48 -8.72 6.60
C GLU A 137 3.06 -8.09 5.28
N GLY A 138 1.84 -8.39 4.82
CA GLY A 138 1.30 -7.80 3.60
C GLY A 138 1.40 -6.27 3.66
N PRO A 139 1.43 -5.57 2.51
CA PRO A 139 1.56 -4.11 2.47
C PRO A 139 0.64 -3.49 3.52
N ALA A 140 1.22 -2.75 4.47
CA ALA A 140 0.46 -2.13 5.55
C ALA A 140 -0.70 -1.37 4.91
N GLN A 141 -1.92 -1.85 5.15
CA GLN A 141 -3.09 -1.13 4.66
C GLN A 141 -3.11 0.19 5.42
N PRO A 142 -3.23 1.34 4.73
CA PRO A 142 -3.32 2.61 5.43
C PRO A 142 -4.52 2.54 6.37
N ASP A 143 -4.34 2.89 7.65
CA ASP A 143 -5.39 2.84 8.68
C ASP A 143 -6.65 3.65 8.29
N THR A 144 -6.51 4.56 7.33
CA THR A 144 -7.63 5.29 6.74
C THR A 144 -7.65 5.13 5.22
N PRO A 145 -8.83 4.84 4.63
CA PRO A 145 -8.98 4.80 3.19
C PRO A 145 -8.65 6.15 2.53
N PRO A 146 -7.87 6.18 1.42
CA PRO A 146 -7.47 7.44 0.77
C PRO A 146 -8.65 8.34 0.34
N TRP A 147 -9.79 7.76 0.00
CA TRP A 147 -10.99 8.52 -0.39
C TRP A 147 -11.54 9.39 0.76
N LEU A 148 -11.32 9.00 2.01
CA LEU A 148 -11.78 9.75 3.19
C LEU A 148 -11.02 11.07 3.33
N ILE A 149 -9.72 11.07 3.00
CA ILE A 149 -8.86 12.26 2.99
C ILE A 149 -9.33 13.22 1.90
N VAL A 150 -9.58 12.71 0.69
CA VAL A 150 -10.09 13.50 -0.43
C VAL A 150 -11.46 14.12 -0.09
N PHE A 151 -12.36 13.34 0.51
CA PHE A 151 -13.67 13.82 0.95
C PHE A 151 -13.54 14.95 1.99
N GLY A 152 -12.66 14.80 2.99
CA GLY A 152 -12.42 15.82 4.00
C GLY A 152 -11.92 17.14 3.41
N VAL A 153 -11.00 17.10 2.46
CA VAL A 153 -10.48 18.30 1.78
C VAL A 153 -11.57 18.99 0.96
N VAL A 154 -12.39 18.24 0.22
CA VAL A 154 -13.47 18.80 -0.60
C VAL A 154 -14.51 19.49 0.27
N ILE A 155 -14.98 18.85 1.33
CA ILE A 155 -15.96 19.46 2.26
C ILE A 155 -15.35 20.66 2.98
N GLY A 156 -14.06 20.62 3.33
CA GLY A 156 -13.33 21.75 3.90
C GLY A 156 -13.31 22.96 2.98
N LEU A 157 -12.96 22.80 1.71
CA LEU A 157 -12.96 23.89 0.73
C LEU A 157 -14.37 24.43 0.45
N VAL A 158 -15.36 23.54 0.32
CA VAL A 158 -16.76 23.94 0.09
C VAL A 158 -17.30 24.74 1.28
N SER A 159 -17.09 24.25 2.50
CA SER A 159 -17.54 24.96 3.71
C SER A 159 -16.84 26.31 3.90
N ALA A 160 -15.52 26.38 3.69
CA ALA A 160 -14.78 27.64 3.71
C ALA A 160 -15.28 28.62 2.64
N GLY A 161 -15.58 28.14 1.43
CA GLY A 161 -16.19 28.93 0.37
C GLY A 161 -17.55 29.49 0.76
N ILE A 162 -18.44 28.67 1.34
CA ILE A 162 -19.75 29.11 1.82
C ILE A 162 -19.62 30.17 2.91
N VAL A 163 -18.75 29.95 3.90
CA VAL A 163 -18.52 30.91 5.00
C VAL A 163 -17.97 32.23 4.45
N ALA A 164 -17.02 32.19 3.51
CA ALA A 164 -16.48 33.39 2.87
C ALA A 164 -17.56 34.17 2.09
N LEU A 165 -18.44 33.48 1.36
CA LEU A 165 -19.56 34.11 0.64
C LEU A 165 -20.59 34.74 1.58
N LEU A 166 -20.91 34.09 2.69
CA LEU A 166 -21.81 34.66 3.69
C LEU A 166 -21.16 35.90 4.35
N ALA A 167 -19.89 35.81 4.73
CA ALA A 167 -19.15 36.93 5.31
C ALA A 167 -19.05 38.13 4.36
N SER A 168 -18.75 37.89 3.08
CA SER A 168 -18.69 38.96 2.07
C SER A 168 -20.07 39.57 1.83
N SER A 169 -21.14 38.78 1.75
CA SER A 169 -22.50 39.29 1.57
C SER A 169 -22.98 40.18 2.72
N VAL A 170 -22.58 39.86 3.96
CA VAL A 170 -22.89 40.70 5.14
C VAL A 170 -22.01 41.94 5.16
N ALA A 171 -20.73 41.82 4.82
CA ALA A 171 -19.81 42.95 4.74
C ALA A 171 -20.24 43.96 3.66
N GLU A 172 -20.69 43.50 2.49
CA GLU A 172 -21.22 44.37 1.43
C GLU A 172 -22.52 45.06 1.85
N ARG A 173 -23.44 44.36 2.54
CA ARG A 173 -24.65 44.99 3.09
C ARG A 173 -24.32 46.05 4.14
N ARG A 174 -23.31 45.81 4.98
CA ARG A 174 -22.84 46.81 5.97
C ARG A 174 -22.16 48.01 5.28
N ARG A 175 -21.33 47.78 4.26
CA ARG A 175 -20.71 48.85 3.47
C ARG A 175 -21.74 49.69 2.71
N LYS A 176 -22.78 49.07 2.13
CA LYS A 176 -23.87 49.80 1.49
C LYS A 176 -24.68 50.64 2.47
N LYS A 177 -24.95 50.13 3.68
CA LYS A 177 -25.60 50.92 4.73
C LYS A 177 -24.75 52.10 5.20
N ASN A 178 -23.45 51.88 5.45
CA ASN A 178 -22.54 52.96 5.82
C ASN A 178 -22.44 54.04 4.73
N LYS A 179 -22.39 53.63 3.46
CA LYS A 179 -22.31 54.56 2.33
C LYS A 179 -23.59 55.38 2.17
N VAL A 180 -24.77 54.79 2.40
CA VAL A 180 -26.05 55.52 2.39
C VAL A 180 -26.15 56.48 3.58
N THR A 181 -25.72 56.08 4.78
CA THR A 181 -25.69 56.98 5.95
C THR A 181 -24.68 58.11 5.77
N GLU A 182 -23.50 57.84 5.21
CA GLU A 182 -22.49 58.87 4.88
C GLU A 182 -22.98 59.85 3.80
N GLU A 183 -23.69 59.37 2.77
CA GLU A 183 -24.32 60.21 1.74
C GLU A 183 -25.49 61.04 2.31
N GLU A 184 -26.32 60.47 3.19
CA GLU A 184 -27.41 61.18 3.89
C GLU A 184 -26.87 62.26 4.85
N ASP A 185 -25.80 61.96 5.60
CA ASP A 185 -25.16 62.91 6.52
C ASP A 185 -24.47 64.07 5.74
N GLU A 186 -23.86 63.79 4.58
CA GLU A 186 -23.27 64.82 3.71
C GLU A 186 -24.33 65.71 3.04
N GLU A 187 -25.49 65.16 2.68
CA GLU A 187 -26.63 65.92 2.13
C GLU A 187 -27.29 66.79 3.21
N GLU A 188 -27.45 66.31 4.45
CA GLU A 188 -27.97 67.10 5.56
C GLU A 188 -27.03 68.26 5.95
N GLU A 189 -25.71 68.06 5.97
CA GLU A 189 -24.75 69.15 6.22
C GLU A 189 -24.72 70.18 5.08
N ALA A 190 -24.87 69.75 3.82
CA ALA A 190 -24.96 70.65 2.67
C ALA A 190 -26.23 71.52 2.70
N ASP A 191 -27.38 70.93 3.08
CA ASP A 191 -28.66 71.64 3.16
C ASP A 191 -28.73 72.59 4.38
N ALA A 192 -28.09 72.23 5.50
CA ALA A 192 -27.94 73.12 6.67
C ALA A 192 -27.03 74.34 6.38
N ARG A 193 -25.99 74.15 5.56
CA ARG A 193 -25.10 75.22 5.10
C ARG A 193 -25.73 76.12 4.03
N GLY A 194 -26.64 75.58 3.22
CA GLY A 194 -27.46 76.36 2.28
C GLY A 194 -28.49 77.26 2.98
N LYS A 195 -29.14 76.76 4.04
CA LYS A 195 -30.17 77.50 4.80
C LYS A 195 -29.64 78.64 5.68
N THR A 196 -28.35 78.71 5.96
CA THR A 196 -27.77 79.78 6.78
C THR A 196 -27.48 81.08 6.00
N LEU A 197 -27.61 81.08 4.66
CA LEU A 197 -27.29 82.25 3.83
C LEU A 197 -28.52 83.02 3.29
N GLU A 198 -29.73 82.45 3.33
CA GLU A 198 -30.96 83.10 2.85
C GLU A 198 -32.11 82.95 3.86
N ASN A 199 -32.22 83.86 4.82
CA ASN A 199 -33.49 84.53 5.12
C ASN A 199 -33.32 85.67 6.13
N GLY A 200 -33.24 86.89 5.59
CA GLY A 200 -33.74 88.07 6.28
C GLY A 200 -35.18 88.33 5.87
N SER A 201 -35.97 88.84 6.82
CA SER A 201 -37.32 89.42 6.68
C SER A 201 -38.51 88.46 6.85
N ALA A 202 -39.22 88.71 7.94
CA ALA A 202 -40.50 88.13 8.31
C ALA A 202 -41.64 88.53 7.36
N THR A 203 -42.62 87.64 7.15
CA THR A 203 -44.07 87.91 7.32
C THR A 203 -44.90 86.64 7.10
N GLU A 204 -45.56 86.21 8.18
CA GLU A 204 -46.99 85.84 8.30
C GLU A 204 -47.77 85.29 7.09
N GLY A 205 -48.36 84.10 7.26
CA GLY A 205 -49.39 83.57 6.35
C GLY A 205 -49.84 82.15 6.69
N VAL A 206 -50.83 82.03 7.57
CA VAL A 206 -51.53 80.78 7.92
C VAL A 206 -52.37 80.29 6.74
N TYR A 207 -52.27 79.01 6.38
CA TYR A 207 -53.27 78.30 5.57
C TYR A 207 -53.52 76.91 6.14
N ASN A 208 -54.77 76.65 6.48
CA ASN A 208 -55.31 75.36 6.89
C ASN A 208 -56.02 74.74 5.68
N VAL A 209 -55.66 73.52 5.29
CA VAL A 209 -56.47 72.70 4.39
C VAL A 209 -56.63 71.30 4.97
N THR A 210 -57.86 71.10 5.43
CA THR A 210 -58.51 69.85 5.81
C THR A 210 -58.87 69.04 4.55
N PHE A 211 -58.72 67.71 4.65
CA PHE A 211 -59.37 66.66 3.84
C PHE A 211 -58.81 66.30 2.45
N SER A 212 -58.21 65.11 2.31
CA SER A 212 -58.85 63.94 1.64
C SER A 212 -57.90 62.73 1.69
N ASP A 213 -58.31 61.71 2.45
CA ASP A 213 -57.84 60.33 2.27
C ASP A 213 -58.46 59.78 0.97
N GLU A 214 -57.67 59.12 0.13
CA GLU A 214 -58.17 58.04 -0.75
C GLU A 214 -57.03 57.14 -1.25
N GLU A 215 -56.93 55.99 -0.56
CA GLU A 215 -56.78 54.63 -1.08
C GLU A 215 -56.06 54.39 -2.42
N ARG A 216 -54.96 53.62 -2.36
CA ARG A 216 -54.75 52.48 -3.27
C ARG A 216 -53.81 51.43 -2.67
N PHE A 217 -54.36 50.57 -1.82
CA PHE A 217 -53.77 49.27 -1.48
C PHE A 217 -54.25 48.21 -2.48
N THR A 218 -53.34 47.30 -2.83
CA THR A 218 -53.52 45.94 -3.39
C THR A 218 -54.04 45.77 -4.82
N GLN A 219 -53.22 45.10 -5.64
CA GLN A 219 -53.69 44.12 -6.61
C GLN A 219 -52.75 42.91 -6.59
N MET A 220 -53.34 41.72 -6.45
CA MET A 220 -52.73 40.39 -6.64
C MET A 220 -52.29 40.17 -8.08
#